data_AF-A0A397IRF9-F1
#
_entry.id   AF-A0A397IRF9-F1
#
_cell.length_a   1.000
_cell.length_b   1.000
_cell.length_c   1.000
_cell.angle_alpha   90.00
_cell.angle_beta   90.00
_cell.angle_gamma   90.00
#
_symmetry.space_group_name_H-M   'P 1'
#
loop_
_entity.id
_entity.type
_entity.pdbx_description
1 polymer ?
#
loop_
_entity_poly.entity_id
_entity_poly.type
_entity_poly.pdbx_seq_one_letter_code
_entity_poly.pdbx_strand_id
1 'polypeptide(L)'
;MDTKTIYELMVNANELELKELSRKLESYLIESKAPWLRTHFSLFYRSIFDSNEFKDLKNFYNDIIIKYPNLIFESEDFTSLQETALISILKRDDLNIEEIKIWDYVIKCRIAQYPTLPADLKEWSKDNFEALKITLQQCLPLIRYFHIPGEIVWKKIKPYKKILEKQLWDDIILHSMSPNEPITSLVLPARIISNPDLPSRTISTPEFPSRTIPTPELPSRVNDPFSTII
;
A
#
# COMPACT_ATOMS: atom_id res chain seq x y z
N MET A 1 27.69 -4.71 9.41
CA MET A 1 27.11 -3.36 9.50
C MET A 1 25.62 -3.50 9.22
N ASP A 2 24.78 -3.02 10.11
CA ASP A 2 23.33 -2.95 9.89
C ASP A 2 23.00 -1.90 8.81
N THR A 3 21.83 -2.01 8.20
CA THR A 3 21.44 -1.16 7.08
C THR A 3 21.35 0.32 7.48
N LYS A 4 20.94 0.62 8.71
CA LYS A 4 20.83 1.98 9.21
C LYS A 4 22.21 2.64 9.29
N THR A 5 23.22 1.93 9.82
CA THR A 5 24.59 2.44 9.84
C THR A 5 25.16 2.64 8.43
N ILE A 6 24.82 1.79 7.45
CA ILE A 6 25.25 1.98 6.06
C ILE A 6 24.62 3.25 5.47
N TYR A 7 23.34 3.50 5.76
CA TYR A 7 22.66 4.73 5.36
C TYR A 7 23.28 5.97 6.03
N GLU A 8 23.54 5.93 7.33
CA GLU A 8 24.20 7.03 8.04
C GLU A 8 25.60 7.29 7.48
N LEU A 9 26.37 6.25 7.16
CA LEU A 9 27.67 6.37 6.52
C LEU A 9 27.56 6.99 5.12
N MET A 10 26.54 6.62 4.34
CA MET A 10 26.26 7.22 3.04
C MET A 10 25.99 8.72 3.16
N VAL A 11 25.13 9.12 4.11
CA VAL A 11 24.80 10.53 4.36
C VAL A 11 26.03 11.31 4.81
N ASN A 12 26.77 10.81 5.81
CA ASN A 12 27.98 11.45 6.31
C ASN A 12 29.08 11.55 5.22
N ALA A 13 29.25 10.51 4.39
CA ALA A 13 30.17 10.56 3.27
C ALA A 13 29.78 11.64 2.26
N ASN A 14 28.47 11.85 2.02
CA ASN A 14 28.00 12.91 1.16
C ASN A 14 28.29 14.31 1.72
N GLU A 15 28.05 14.50 3.02
CA GLU A 15 28.30 15.76 3.75
C GLU A 15 29.80 16.11 3.82
N LEU A 16 30.66 15.09 3.91
CA LEU A 16 32.13 15.24 3.88
C LEU A 16 32.71 15.35 2.46
N GLU A 17 31.87 15.55 1.45
CA GLU A 17 32.26 15.66 0.03
C GLU A 17 32.97 14.40 -0.54
N LEU A 18 32.83 13.24 0.13
CA LEU A 18 33.30 11.93 -0.34
C LEU A 18 32.28 11.31 -1.31
N LYS A 19 31.96 12.02 -2.41
CA LYS A 19 30.84 11.69 -3.31
C LYS A 19 30.93 10.30 -3.93
N GLU A 20 32.13 9.81 -4.26
CA GLU A 20 32.30 8.46 -4.82
C GLU A 20 31.91 7.37 -3.80
N LEU A 21 32.30 7.54 -2.54
CA LEU A 21 31.95 6.61 -1.47
C LEU A 21 30.43 6.64 -1.22
N SER A 22 29.85 7.85 -1.10
CA SER A 22 28.41 8.04 -0.97
C SER A 22 27.63 7.30 -2.06
N ARG A 23 27.98 7.50 -3.34
CA ARG A 23 27.33 6.84 -4.47
C ARG A 23 27.45 5.31 -4.44
N LYS A 24 28.62 4.78 -4.05
CA LYS A 24 28.82 3.33 -3.89
C LYS A 24 27.93 2.76 -2.78
N LEU A 25 27.79 3.48 -1.67
CA LEU A 25 26.93 3.09 -0.56
C LEU A 25 25.44 3.16 -0.94
N GLU A 26 25.03 4.19 -1.68
CA GLU A 26 23.67 4.31 -2.23
C GLU A 26 23.33 3.12 -3.13
N SER A 27 24.21 2.80 -4.09
CA SER A 27 24.03 1.64 -4.98
C SER A 27 23.96 0.33 -4.17
N TYR A 28 24.85 0.15 -3.20
CA TYR A 28 24.85 -1.03 -2.33
C TYR A 28 23.55 -1.17 -1.53
N LEU A 29 23.02 -0.07 -0.98
CA LEU A 29 21.74 -0.09 -0.25
C LEU A 29 20.60 -0.56 -1.14
N ILE A 30 20.52 -0.07 -2.36
CA ILE A 30 19.46 -0.44 -3.31
C ILE A 30 19.62 -1.90 -3.74
N GLU A 31 20.81 -2.32 -4.15
CA GLU A 31 21.04 -3.66 -4.69
C GLU A 31 20.96 -4.76 -3.62
N SER A 32 21.54 -4.50 -2.44
CA SER A 32 21.72 -5.53 -1.41
C SER A 32 20.71 -5.43 -0.27
N LYS A 33 20.12 -4.25 -0.05
CA LYS A 33 19.23 -3.99 1.11
C LYS A 33 17.83 -3.53 0.71
N ALA A 34 17.44 -3.63 -0.57
CA ALA A 34 16.09 -3.30 -1.06
C ALA A 34 14.93 -3.87 -0.22
N PRO A 35 14.93 -5.16 0.22
CA PRO A 35 13.84 -5.67 1.05
C PRO A 35 13.68 -4.89 2.35
N TRP A 36 14.80 -4.51 2.97
CA TRP A 36 14.80 -3.77 4.23
C TRP A 36 14.37 -2.31 4.03
N LEU A 37 14.81 -1.67 2.94
CA LEU A 37 14.36 -0.32 2.57
C LEU A 37 12.84 -0.26 2.34
N ARG A 38 12.26 -1.32 1.75
CA ARG A 38 10.80 -1.40 1.52
C ARG A 38 9.98 -1.45 2.81
N THR A 39 10.50 -2.09 3.87
CA THR A 39 9.77 -2.22 5.14
C THR A 39 10.07 -1.10 6.14
N HIS A 40 11.07 -0.27 5.88
CA HIS A 40 11.51 0.83 6.76
C HIS A 40 11.43 2.19 6.05
N PHE A 41 10.41 2.35 5.22
CA PHE A 41 10.21 3.52 4.37
C PHE A 41 10.15 4.82 5.20
N SER A 42 9.44 4.82 6.32
CA SER A 42 9.19 6.04 7.09
C SER A 42 10.45 6.61 7.73
N LEU A 43 11.43 5.75 8.03
CA LEU A 43 12.71 6.15 8.61
C LEU A 43 13.53 7.06 7.68
N PHE A 44 13.48 6.80 6.37
CA PHE A 44 14.37 7.46 5.40
C PHE A 44 13.66 8.44 4.49
N TYR A 45 12.33 8.37 4.39
CA TYR A 45 11.60 9.15 3.41
C TYR A 45 11.93 10.65 3.51
N ARG A 46 11.86 11.22 4.71
CA ARG A 46 12.14 12.65 4.87
C ARG A 46 13.56 13.01 4.47
N SER A 47 14.58 12.33 4.99
CA SER A 47 15.97 12.64 4.71
C SER A 47 16.31 12.52 3.22
N ILE A 48 15.66 11.58 2.52
CA ILE A 48 15.85 11.40 1.08
C ILE A 48 15.15 12.51 0.31
N PHE A 49 13.87 12.78 0.58
CA PHE A 49 13.05 13.69 -0.22
C PHE A 49 13.22 15.17 0.13
N ASP A 50 13.70 15.52 1.34
CA ASP A 50 14.03 16.89 1.72
C ASP A 50 15.40 17.34 1.17
N SER A 51 16.31 16.39 0.90
CA SER A 51 17.61 16.70 0.29
C SER A 51 17.48 16.83 -1.23
N ASN A 52 18.40 17.52 -1.90
CA ASN A 52 18.55 17.43 -3.37
C ASN A 52 19.45 16.26 -3.81
N GLU A 53 19.93 15.47 -2.84
CA GLU A 53 20.92 14.41 -3.00
C GLU A 53 20.24 13.04 -3.21
N PHE A 54 21.02 11.96 -3.33
CA PHE A 54 20.55 10.56 -3.37
C PHE A 54 19.47 10.28 -4.44
N LYS A 55 19.79 10.62 -5.69
CA LYS A 55 18.85 10.52 -6.81
C LYS A 55 18.41 9.07 -7.07
N ASP A 56 19.29 8.09 -6.92
CA ASP A 56 18.97 6.70 -7.20
C ASP A 56 18.02 6.15 -6.14
N LEU A 57 18.21 6.54 -4.88
CA LEU A 57 17.34 6.16 -3.77
C LEU A 57 15.97 6.85 -3.87
N LYS A 58 15.93 8.12 -4.29
CA LYS A 58 14.66 8.81 -4.63
C LYS A 58 13.92 8.08 -5.74
N ASN A 59 14.61 7.71 -6.81
CA ASN A 59 14.01 6.98 -7.93
C ASN A 59 13.47 5.62 -7.46
N PHE A 60 14.25 4.90 -6.65
CA PHE A 60 13.83 3.63 -6.05
C PHE A 60 12.53 3.77 -5.25
N TYR A 61 12.41 4.78 -4.38
CA TYR A 61 11.19 5.00 -3.60
C TYR A 61 10.03 5.52 -4.45
N ASN A 62 10.28 6.42 -5.41
CA ASN A 62 9.25 6.87 -6.37
C ASN A 62 8.65 5.69 -7.14
N ASP A 63 9.48 4.77 -7.59
CA ASP A 63 9.04 3.55 -8.27
C ASP A 63 8.13 2.69 -7.39
N ILE A 64 8.45 2.56 -6.10
CA ILE A 64 7.61 1.83 -5.13
C ILE A 64 6.29 2.57 -4.90
N ILE A 65 6.31 3.89 -4.72
CA ILE A 65 5.11 4.71 -4.49
C ILE A 65 4.13 4.57 -5.66
N ILE A 66 4.63 4.58 -6.89
CA ILE A 66 3.81 4.48 -8.10
C ILE A 66 3.29 3.05 -8.29
N LYS A 67 4.19 2.06 -8.26
CA LYS A 67 3.87 0.68 -8.66
C LYS A 67 3.20 -0.11 -7.54
N TYR A 68 3.55 0.17 -6.29
CA TYR A 68 3.17 -0.60 -5.12
C TYR A 68 2.84 0.30 -3.90
N PRO A 69 1.95 1.30 -4.03
CA PRO A 69 1.62 2.22 -2.93
C PRO A 69 1.17 1.50 -1.65
N ASN A 70 0.47 0.35 -1.78
CA ASN A 70 0.03 -0.44 -0.63
C ASN A 70 1.20 -0.87 0.28
N LEU A 71 2.39 -1.15 -0.27
CA LEU A 71 3.56 -1.53 0.53
C LEU A 71 4.00 -0.43 1.50
N ILE A 72 3.71 0.83 1.18
CA ILE A 72 4.02 1.98 2.01
C ILE A 72 2.94 2.21 3.05
N PHE A 73 1.68 2.11 2.64
CA PHE A 73 0.56 2.34 3.55
C PHE A 73 0.33 1.19 4.55
N GLU A 74 0.73 -0.04 4.19
CA GLU A 74 0.64 -1.23 5.03
C GLU A 74 1.92 -1.52 5.82
N SER A 75 2.95 -0.69 5.69
CA SER A 75 4.20 -0.89 6.44
C SER A 75 3.97 -0.68 7.94
N GLU A 76 4.66 -1.48 8.75
CA GLU A 76 4.59 -1.38 10.21
C GLU A 76 5.02 0.00 10.73
N ASP A 77 5.91 0.66 9.98
CA ASP A 77 6.46 1.96 10.32
C ASP A 77 5.63 3.14 9.78
N PHE A 78 4.52 2.90 9.09
CA PHE A 78 3.67 3.95 8.52
C PHE A 78 3.07 4.87 9.59
N THR A 79 2.77 4.34 10.79
CA THR A 79 2.27 5.14 11.92
C THR A 79 3.29 6.17 12.41
N SER A 80 4.57 5.93 12.14
CA SER A 80 5.69 6.83 12.47
C SER A 80 6.00 7.83 11.36
N LEU A 81 5.28 7.78 10.24
CA LEU A 81 5.49 8.68 9.11
C LEU A 81 5.12 10.11 9.52
N GLN A 82 6.10 11.01 9.33
CA GLN A 82 5.92 12.43 9.61
C GLN A 82 4.82 13.04 8.73
N GLU A 83 4.15 14.09 9.22
CA GLU A 83 3.03 14.69 8.52
C GLU A 83 3.42 15.27 7.15
N THR A 84 4.56 15.95 7.07
CA THR A 84 5.08 16.50 5.80
C THR A 84 5.31 15.42 4.75
N ALA A 85 5.79 14.25 5.17
CA ALA A 85 5.99 13.10 4.29
C ALA A 85 4.64 12.57 3.78
N LEU A 86 3.65 12.41 4.66
CA LEU A 86 2.31 12.00 4.26
C LEU A 86 1.68 12.99 3.27
N ILE A 87 1.81 14.30 3.53
CA ILE A 87 1.33 15.36 2.63
C ILE A 87 1.96 15.22 1.24
N SER A 88 3.29 15.03 1.17
CA SER A 88 4.00 14.86 -0.10
C SER A 88 3.51 13.65 -0.87
N ILE A 89 3.21 12.53 -0.21
CA ILE A 89 2.62 11.35 -0.84
C ILE A 89 1.20 11.67 -1.32
N LEU A 90 0.34 12.24 -0.47
CA LEU A 90 -1.06 12.54 -0.79
C LEU A 90 -1.23 13.56 -1.93
N LYS A 91 -0.24 14.43 -2.19
CA LYS A 91 -0.26 15.36 -3.33
C LYS A 91 -0.07 14.70 -4.69
N ARG A 92 0.47 13.49 -4.75
CA ARG A 92 0.85 12.84 -6.01
C ARG A 92 -0.35 12.35 -6.82
N ASP A 93 -0.46 12.73 -8.09
CA ASP A 93 -1.54 12.24 -8.96
C ASP A 93 -1.30 10.81 -9.46
N ASP A 94 -0.10 10.25 -9.30
CA ASP A 94 0.31 8.95 -9.84
C ASP A 94 0.27 7.80 -8.82
N LEU A 95 -0.44 7.97 -7.69
CA LEU A 95 -0.65 6.87 -6.75
C LEU A 95 -1.67 5.88 -7.31
N ASN A 96 -1.22 4.66 -7.60
CA ASN A 96 -2.06 3.59 -8.11
C ASN A 96 -2.85 2.88 -6.99
N ILE A 97 -3.76 3.60 -6.34
CA ILE A 97 -4.57 3.11 -5.23
C ILE A 97 -5.93 3.82 -5.16
N GLU A 98 -6.99 3.09 -4.80
CA GLU A 98 -8.32 3.65 -4.62
C GLU A 98 -8.36 4.71 -3.50
N GLU A 99 -9.02 5.84 -3.74
CA GLU A 99 -9.12 6.95 -2.78
C GLU A 99 -9.68 6.52 -1.42
N ILE A 100 -10.61 5.56 -1.39
CA ILE A 100 -11.14 5.06 -0.13
C ILE A 100 -10.09 4.31 0.70
N LYS A 101 -9.14 3.62 0.06
CA LYS A 101 -8.05 2.97 0.78
C LYS A 101 -7.12 4.02 1.36
N ILE A 102 -6.79 5.07 0.60
CA ILE A 102 -6.02 6.22 1.11
C ILE A 102 -6.68 6.79 2.37
N TRP A 103 -7.99 7.06 2.31
CA TRP A 103 -8.77 7.51 3.47
C TRP A 103 -8.62 6.57 4.67
N ASP A 104 -8.84 5.27 4.46
CA ASP A 104 -8.74 4.26 5.53
C ASP A 104 -7.34 4.26 6.18
N TYR A 105 -6.27 4.32 5.39
CA TYR A 105 -4.90 4.36 5.93
C TYR A 105 -4.61 5.65 6.68
N VAL A 106 -5.00 6.80 6.16
CA VAL A 106 -4.80 8.11 6.82
C VAL A 106 -5.50 8.14 8.18
N ILE A 107 -6.75 7.68 8.24
CA ILE A 107 -7.53 7.62 9.49
C ILE A 107 -6.91 6.62 10.46
N LYS A 108 -6.65 5.38 10.03
CA LYS A 108 -6.06 4.34 10.90
C LYS A 108 -4.70 4.76 11.45
N CYS A 109 -3.84 5.32 10.60
CA CYS A 109 -2.51 5.79 10.98
C CYS A 109 -2.58 6.87 12.05
N ARG A 110 -3.46 7.86 11.90
CA ARG A 110 -3.59 8.93 12.91
C ARG A 110 -4.24 8.44 14.20
N ILE A 111 -5.22 7.54 14.14
CA ILE A 111 -5.81 6.96 15.35
C ILE A 111 -4.77 6.16 16.14
N ALA A 112 -3.91 5.39 15.46
CA ALA A 112 -2.87 4.59 16.09
C ALA A 112 -1.84 5.42 16.88
N GLN A 113 -1.70 6.71 16.60
CA GLN A 113 -0.83 7.62 17.36
C GLN A 113 -1.43 8.04 18.71
N TYR A 114 -2.72 7.76 18.96
CA TYR A 114 -3.42 8.08 20.20
C TYR A 114 -3.91 6.80 20.90
N PRO A 115 -3.03 6.10 21.64
CA PRO A 115 -3.37 4.82 22.27
C PRO A 115 -4.47 4.92 23.34
N THR A 116 -4.78 6.12 23.81
CA THR A 116 -5.85 6.39 24.78
C THR A 116 -7.23 6.56 24.14
N LEU A 117 -7.33 6.57 22.81
CA LEU A 117 -8.62 6.69 22.13
C LEU A 117 -9.45 5.40 22.28
N PRO A 118 -10.76 5.52 22.57
CA PRO A 118 -11.65 4.38 22.53
C PRO A 118 -11.67 3.71 21.15
N ALA A 119 -11.77 2.39 21.13
CA ALA A 119 -11.89 1.62 19.89
C ALA A 119 -13.25 1.85 19.21
N ASP A 120 -14.34 1.99 19.98
CA ASP A 120 -15.65 2.32 19.44
C ASP A 120 -15.76 3.84 19.20
N LEU A 121 -15.99 4.23 17.95
CA LEU A 121 -16.20 5.61 17.55
C LEU A 121 -17.39 6.27 18.26
N LYS A 122 -18.37 5.49 18.74
CA LYS A 122 -19.52 6.00 19.51
C LYS A 122 -19.11 6.55 20.88
N GLU A 123 -18.01 6.05 21.43
CA GLU A 123 -17.47 6.49 22.73
C GLU A 123 -16.59 7.74 22.60
N TRP A 124 -16.39 8.24 21.38
CA TRP A 124 -15.55 9.41 21.16
C TRP A 124 -16.22 10.70 21.65
N SER A 125 -15.50 11.42 22.50
CA SER A 125 -15.85 12.77 22.93
C SER A 125 -15.72 13.77 21.76
N LYS A 126 -16.28 14.97 21.94
CA LYS A 126 -16.06 16.06 20.98
C LYS A 126 -14.57 16.40 20.84
N ASP A 127 -13.84 16.37 21.94
CA ASP A 127 -12.41 16.69 21.98
C ASP A 127 -11.57 15.65 21.20
N ASN A 128 -11.96 14.37 21.22
CA ASN A 128 -11.32 13.33 20.42
C ASN A 128 -11.43 13.64 18.91
N PHE A 129 -12.62 14.05 18.45
CA PHE A 129 -12.80 14.45 17.05
C PHE A 129 -12.05 15.72 16.70
N GLU A 130 -12.00 16.70 17.61
CA GLU A 130 -11.28 17.96 17.38
C GLU A 130 -9.77 17.72 17.30
N ALA A 131 -9.22 16.89 18.17
CA ALA A 131 -7.81 16.49 18.12
C ALA A 131 -7.47 15.80 16.79
N LEU A 132 -8.29 14.84 16.36
CA LEU A 132 -8.09 14.17 15.07
C LEU A 132 -8.19 15.15 13.89
N LYS A 133 -9.14 16.08 13.94
CA LYS A 133 -9.32 17.12 12.93
C LYS A 133 -8.10 18.02 12.80
N ILE A 134 -7.55 18.50 13.92
CA ILE A 134 -6.35 19.35 13.94
C ILE A 134 -5.16 18.61 13.32
N THR A 135 -4.93 17.36 13.73
CA THR A 135 -3.83 16.52 13.23
C THR A 135 -3.95 16.15 11.75
N LEU A 136 -5.16 16.20 11.20
CA LEU A 136 -5.41 15.87 9.80
C LEU A 136 -5.69 17.11 8.94
N GLN A 137 -5.64 18.31 9.49
CA GLN A 137 -6.11 19.53 8.82
C GLN A 137 -5.43 19.74 7.45
N GLN A 138 -4.15 19.42 7.33
CA GLN A 138 -3.42 19.55 6.06
C GLN A 138 -3.59 18.35 5.12
N CYS A 139 -3.98 17.19 5.67
CA CYS A 139 -4.17 15.95 4.91
C CYS A 139 -5.59 15.84 4.33
N LEU A 140 -6.62 16.27 5.05
CA LEU A 140 -8.02 16.16 4.63
C LEU A 140 -8.30 16.81 3.26
N PRO A 141 -7.77 18.00 2.93
CA PRO A 141 -7.99 18.62 1.62
C PRO A 141 -7.33 17.88 0.45
N LEU A 142 -6.41 16.94 0.72
CA LEU A 142 -5.67 16.19 -0.29
C LEU A 142 -6.35 14.87 -0.69
N ILE A 143 -7.42 14.49 0.00
CA ILE A 143 -8.24 13.32 -0.33
C ILE A 143 -9.21 13.71 -1.44
N ARG A 144 -9.30 12.91 -2.51
CA ARG A 144 -10.23 13.18 -3.62
C ARG A 144 -11.61 12.59 -3.36
N TYR A 145 -12.35 13.17 -2.42
CA TYR A 145 -13.66 12.67 -1.99
C TYR A 145 -14.66 12.46 -3.12
N PHE A 146 -14.65 13.34 -4.13
CA PHE A 146 -15.55 13.28 -5.29
C PHE A 146 -15.29 12.10 -6.23
N HIS A 147 -14.16 11.40 -6.06
CA HIS A 147 -13.86 10.15 -6.79
C HIS A 147 -14.15 8.91 -5.94
N ILE A 148 -14.80 9.06 -4.78
CA ILE A 148 -15.26 7.96 -3.93
C ILE A 148 -16.76 7.73 -4.17
N PRO A 149 -17.21 6.50 -4.44
CA PRO A 149 -18.64 6.23 -4.62
C PRO A 149 -19.47 6.64 -3.40
N GLY A 150 -20.63 7.26 -3.62
CA GLY A 150 -21.49 7.80 -2.55
C GLY A 150 -21.87 6.79 -1.46
N GLU A 151 -22.15 5.54 -1.85
CA GLU A 151 -22.44 4.46 -0.90
C GLU A 151 -21.27 4.19 0.06
N ILE A 152 -20.04 4.31 -0.46
CA ILE A 152 -18.82 4.10 0.29
C ILE A 152 -18.54 5.29 1.21
N VAL A 153 -18.77 6.53 0.74
CA VAL A 153 -18.74 7.73 1.58
C VAL A 153 -19.68 7.58 2.77
N TRP A 154 -20.92 7.14 2.53
CA TRP A 154 -21.91 6.96 3.58
C TRP A 154 -21.52 5.92 4.62
N LYS A 155 -20.88 4.82 4.20
CA LYS A 155 -20.48 3.73 5.09
C LYS A 155 -19.19 4.05 5.87
N LYS A 156 -18.19 4.63 5.21
CA LYS A 156 -16.82 4.76 5.76
C LYS A 156 -16.41 6.17 6.17
N ILE A 157 -16.93 7.20 5.52
CA ILE A 157 -16.54 8.60 5.80
C ILE A 157 -17.52 9.26 6.77
N LYS A 158 -18.83 9.01 6.60
CA LYS A 158 -19.89 9.54 7.49
C LYS A 158 -19.61 9.39 8.99
N PRO A 159 -19.08 8.26 9.51
CA PRO A 159 -18.80 8.13 10.93
C PRO A 159 -17.86 9.23 11.45
N TYR A 160 -16.95 9.71 10.60
CA TYR A 160 -15.96 10.74 10.89
C TYR A 160 -16.38 12.15 10.45
N LYS A 161 -17.62 12.37 10.00
CA LYS A 161 -18.06 13.67 9.42
C LYS A 161 -17.71 14.91 10.26
N LYS A 162 -17.56 14.75 11.59
CA LYS A 162 -17.21 15.83 12.52
C LYS A 162 -15.81 16.42 12.28
N ILE A 163 -14.90 15.66 11.65
CA ILE A 163 -13.55 16.15 11.33
C ILE A 163 -13.52 16.94 10.02
N LEU A 164 -14.55 16.82 9.18
CA LEU A 164 -14.65 17.53 7.91
C LEU A 164 -15.24 18.92 8.14
N GLU A 165 -14.87 19.86 7.26
CA GLU A 165 -15.56 21.14 7.20
C GLU A 165 -17.01 20.94 6.75
N LYS A 166 -17.92 21.74 7.33
CA LYS A 166 -19.35 21.61 7.04
C LYS A 166 -19.65 21.73 5.56
N GLN A 167 -19.07 22.74 4.89
CA GLN A 167 -19.25 22.96 3.46
C GLN A 167 -18.76 21.77 2.63
N LEU A 168 -17.58 21.23 2.97
CA LEU A 168 -17.03 20.07 2.28
C LEU A 168 -17.96 18.85 2.42
N TRP A 169 -18.48 18.60 3.62
CA TRP A 169 -19.43 17.50 3.84
C TRP A 169 -20.71 17.67 3.01
N ASP A 170 -21.28 18.88 3.00
CA ASP A 170 -22.50 19.17 2.27
C ASP A 170 -22.28 18.99 0.75
N ASP A 171 -21.15 19.45 0.22
CA ASP A 171 -20.78 19.30 -1.20
C ASP A 171 -20.52 17.83 -1.58
N ILE A 172 -19.88 17.03 -0.71
CA ILE A 172 -19.67 15.59 -0.95
C ILE A 172 -21.01 14.87 -1.06
N ILE A 173 -21.95 15.18 -0.15
CA ILE A 173 -23.28 14.57 -0.17
C ILE A 173 -24.07 15.03 -1.39
N LEU A 174 -24.01 16.31 -1.73
CA LEU A 174 -24.67 16.84 -2.91
C LEU A 174 -24.18 16.14 -4.18
N HIS A 175 -22.86 16.05 -4.36
CA HIS A 175 -22.26 15.38 -5.52
C HIS A 175 -22.65 13.89 -5.59
N SER A 176 -22.82 13.22 -4.45
CA SER A 176 -23.26 11.83 -4.40
C SER A 176 -24.72 11.61 -4.84
N MET A 177 -25.57 12.63 -4.74
CA MET A 177 -26.99 12.58 -5.10
C MET A 177 -27.27 13.18 -6.48
N SER A 178 -26.61 14.29 -6.78
CA SER A 178 -26.75 15.08 -8.01
C SER A 178 -25.36 15.51 -8.51
N PRO A 179 -24.63 14.66 -9.25
CA PRO A 179 -23.25 14.96 -9.69
C PRO A 179 -23.12 16.21 -10.56
N ASN A 180 -24.21 16.63 -11.19
CA ASN A 180 -24.26 17.79 -12.10
C ASN A 180 -24.52 19.13 -11.39
N GLU A 181 -24.80 19.11 -10.09
CA GLU A 181 -24.99 20.35 -9.33
C GLU A 181 -23.66 21.04 -9.04
N PRO A 182 -23.63 22.38 -9.03
CA PRO A 182 -22.43 23.13 -8.74
C PRO A 182 -22.04 22.94 -7.26
N ILE A 183 -20.76 22.60 -7.04
CA ILE A 183 -20.15 22.52 -5.71
C ILE A 183 -19.13 23.64 -5.54
N THR A 184 -18.91 24.07 -4.29
CA THR A 184 -18.02 25.18 -3.95
C THR A 184 -16.63 24.71 -3.51
N SER A 185 -16.55 23.46 -3.05
CA SER A 185 -15.33 22.83 -2.59
C SER A 185 -14.34 22.59 -3.72
N LEU A 186 -13.05 22.64 -3.39
CA LEU A 186 -11.98 22.31 -4.33
C LEU A 186 -12.10 20.83 -4.75
N VAL A 187 -12.23 20.61 -6.06
CA VAL A 187 -12.21 19.28 -6.66
C VAL A 187 -10.82 18.99 -7.18
N LEU A 188 -10.15 18.01 -6.58
CA LEU A 188 -8.88 17.51 -7.07
C LEU A 188 -9.09 16.54 -8.25
N PRO A 189 -8.20 16.52 -9.25
CA PRO A 189 -8.29 15.57 -10.35
C PRO A 189 -8.16 14.13 -9.86
N ALA A 190 -8.73 13.18 -10.61
CA ALA A 190 -8.61 11.76 -10.27
C ALA A 190 -7.14 11.31 -10.34
N ARG A 191 -6.73 10.41 -9.43
CA ARG A 191 -5.40 9.79 -9.52
C ARG A 191 -5.36 8.82 -10.69
N ILE A 192 -4.18 8.70 -11.30
CA ILE A 192 -3.90 7.77 -12.39
C ILE A 192 -3.80 6.36 -11.79
N ILE A 193 -4.87 5.59 -11.94
CA ILE A 193 -4.90 4.16 -11.60
C ILE A 193 -4.48 3.40 -12.85
N SER A 194 -3.19 3.12 -12.96
CA SER A 194 -2.67 2.23 -14.00
C SER A 194 -2.87 0.79 -13.53
N ASN A 195 -3.78 0.02 -14.14
CA ASN A 195 -3.72 -1.43 -13.96
C ASN A 195 -2.36 -1.89 -14.50
N PRO A 196 -1.43 -2.40 -13.67
CA PRO A 196 -0.27 -3.05 -14.23
C PRO A 196 -0.80 -4.28 -14.94
N ASP A 197 -0.66 -4.33 -16.28
CA ASP A 197 -0.91 -5.55 -17.03
C ASP A 197 -0.13 -6.68 -16.34
N LEU A 198 -0.87 -7.59 -15.70
CA LEU A 198 -0.27 -8.80 -15.17
C LEU A 198 0.37 -9.49 -16.38
N PRO A 199 1.66 -9.85 -16.37
CA PRO A 199 2.21 -10.65 -17.45
C PRO A 199 1.39 -11.93 -17.53
N SER A 200 0.67 -12.10 -18.63
CA SER A 200 -0.11 -13.30 -18.91
C SER A 200 0.84 -14.48 -18.77
N ARG A 201 0.59 -15.29 -17.74
CA ARG A 201 1.34 -16.53 -17.53
C ARG A 201 0.83 -17.49 -18.59
N THR A 202 1.39 -17.43 -19.80
CA THR A 202 1.23 -18.49 -20.80
C THR A 202 1.92 -19.72 -20.20
N ILE A 203 1.16 -20.50 -19.43
CA ILE A 203 1.56 -21.86 -19.09
C ILE A 203 1.37 -22.65 -20.38
N SER A 204 2.41 -22.65 -21.21
CA SER A 204 2.58 -23.71 -22.19
C SER A 204 2.70 -25.01 -21.39
N THR A 205 1.60 -25.75 -21.31
CA THR A 205 1.57 -27.06 -20.67
C THR A 205 2.48 -27.96 -21.49
N PRO A 206 3.54 -28.58 -20.93
CA PRO A 206 4.25 -29.62 -21.66
C PRO A 206 3.33 -30.84 -21.68
N GLU A 207 2.88 -31.26 -22.87
CA GLU A 207 2.22 -32.55 -23.04
C GLU A 207 3.22 -33.66 -22.67
N PHE A 208 2.99 -34.31 -21.53
CA PHE A 208 3.67 -35.56 -21.21
C PHE A 208 2.91 -36.71 -21.86
N PRO A 209 3.57 -37.61 -22.59
CA PRO A 209 2.91 -38.75 -23.22
C PRO A 209 2.40 -39.74 -22.15
N SER A 210 1.11 -40.04 -22.22
CA SER A 210 0.43 -41.02 -21.37
C SER A 210 1.06 -42.41 -21.50
N ARG A 211 1.65 -42.93 -20.42
CA ARG A 211 2.04 -44.35 -20.33
C ARG A 211 0.82 -45.19 -19.92
N THR A 212 0.38 -46.07 -20.80
CA THR A 212 -0.62 -47.11 -20.51
C THR A 212 0.00 -48.18 -19.61
N ILE A 213 -0.58 -48.42 -18.44
CA ILE A 213 -0.23 -49.54 -17.55
C ILE A 213 -1.10 -50.75 -17.95
N PRO A 214 -0.54 -51.93 -18.27
CA PRO A 214 -1.35 -53.12 -18.52
C PRO A 214 -1.93 -53.66 -17.22
N THR A 215 -3.22 -53.96 -17.23
CA THR A 215 -3.96 -54.64 -16.16
C THR A 215 -3.47 -56.10 -16.03
N PRO A 216 -3.24 -56.65 -14.82
CA PRO A 216 -2.87 -58.06 -14.67
C PRO A 216 -4.10 -58.96 -14.71
N GLU A 217 -4.09 -59.98 -15.56
CA GLU A 217 -5.08 -61.06 -15.61
C GLU A 217 -4.88 -62.05 -14.44
N LEU A 218 -5.99 -62.45 -13.80
CA LEU A 218 -6.02 -63.50 -12.78
C LEU A 218 -6.18 -64.88 -13.45
N PRO A 219 -5.43 -65.93 -13.05
CA PRO A 219 -5.53 -67.23 -13.67
C PRO A 219 -6.80 -67.99 -13.24
N SER A 220 -7.46 -68.62 -14.22
CA SER A 220 -8.62 -69.48 -14.06
C SER A 220 -8.24 -70.84 -13.44
N ARG A 221 -9.10 -71.30 -12.51
CA ARG A 221 -9.01 -72.62 -11.87
C ARG A 221 -9.20 -73.74 -12.90
N VAL A 222 -8.22 -74.64 -12.99
CA VAL A 222 -8.33 -75.92 -13.68
C VAL A 222 -8.91 -76.95 -12.70
N ASN A 223 -10.02 -77.58 -13.09
CA ASN A 223 -10.58 -78.76 -12.43
C ASN A 223 -10.00 -79.99 -13.14
N ASP A 224 -9.30 -80.87 -12.40
CA ASP A 224 -8.91 -82.19 -12.91
C ASP A 224 -9.83 -83.29 -12.33
N PRO A 225 -10.22 -84.31 -13.13
CA PRO A 225 -11.10 -85.38 -12.70
C PRO A 225 -10.34 -86.59 -12.12
N PHE A 226 -11.08 -87.30 -11.25
CA PHE A 226 -10.80 -88.58 -10.60
C PHE A 226 -9.94 -89.60 -11.38
N SER A 227 -9.02 -90.26 -10.67
CA SER A 227 -8.71 -91.66 -10.93
C SER A 227 -8.38 -92.41 -9.63
N THR A 228 -9.21 -93.42 -9.35
CA THR A 228 -9.04 -94.46 -8.34
C THR A 228 -8.57 -95.72 -9.05
N ILE A 229 -7.50 -96.35 -8.57
CA ILE A 229 -7.24 -97.78 -8.82
C ILE A 229 -6.74 -98.41 -7.51
N ILE A 230 -7.28 -99.61 -7.26
CA ILE A 230 -7.05 -100.58 -6.17
C ILE A 230 -5.62 -101.13 -6.21
#